data_AF-A0A521Z954-F1
#
_entry.id   AF-A0A521Z954-F1
#
_cell.length_a   1.000
_cell.length_b   1.000
_cell.length_c   1.000
_cell.angle_alpha   90.00
_cell.angle_beta   90.00
_cell.angle_gamma   90.00
#
_symmetry.space_group_name_H-M   'P 1'
#
loop_
_entity.id
_entity.type
_entity.pdbx_description
1 polymer ?
#
loop_
_entity_poly.entity_id
_entity_poly.type
_entity_poly.pdbx_seq_one_letter_code
_entity_poly.pdbx_strand_id
1 'polypeptide(L)'
;MALFGQVAAPGATYSLQDALQMNNLVTVGSGLVFETNSYNVTIGNYQINNGATVNMGTGTWTLTGTLVSPSAVWNVTSTGAVVNSSSATIVITTTTSSSRTFNGADKTYGTLTYTLAGSTGNLIITGSNTFGTINFSDSSNARTLQFTSGTTTTITGAFNVNGTSGKLMTINSSTGGSAATLSKSSGTVSCDYLSIQDSTATGGAAWYAGANSTNVSGNTGWIFTAPANGAWFDIL
;
A
#
# COMPACT_ATOMS: atom_id res chain seq x y z
N MET A 1 12.37 9.72 -29.28
CA MET A 1 11.43 9.85 -28.15
C MET A 1 10.27 8.90 -28.39
N ALA A 2 10.35 7.66 -27.90
CA ALA A 2 9.24 6.72 -28.03
C ALA A 2 8.10 7.18 -27.11
N LEU A 3 6.91 7.35 -27.66
CA LEU A 3 5.71 7.74 -26.93
C LEU A 3 5.31 6.58 -26.00
N PHE A 4 5.59 6.69 -24.70
CA PHE A 4 5.31 5.68 -23.67
C PHE A 4 3.81 5.54 -23.31
N GLY A 5 2.89 5.75 -24.27
CA GLY A 5 1.46 5.56 -24.05
C GLY A 5 1.05 4.07 -24.02
N GLN A 6 1.80 3.21 -24.71
CA GLN A 6 1.60 1.76 -24.72
C GLN A 6 2.88 1.09 -25.22
N VAL A 7 3.53 0.28 -24.38
CA VAL A 7 4.62 -0.58 -24.85
C VAL A 7 4.02 -1.94 -25.20
N ALA A 8 3.80 -2.20 -26.48
CA ALA A 8 3.25 -3.46 -26.98
C ALA A 8 4.25 -4.15 -27.91
N ALA A 9 5.09 -5.01 -27.34
CA ALA A 9 5.95 -5.92 -28.08
C ALA A 9 6.09 -7.21 -27.25
N PRO A 10 5.17 -8.18 -27.42
CA PRO A 10 5.22 -9.43 -26.67
C PRO A 10 6.58 -10.11 -26.82
N GLY A 11 7.20 -10.51 -25.71
CA GLY A 11 8.54 -11.12 -25.66
C GLY A 11 9.71 -10.13 -25.70
N ALA A 12 9.47 -8.83 -25.88
CA ALA A 12 10.53 -7.83 -25.83
C ALA A 12 10.88 -7.43 -24.38
N THR A 13 12.13 -7.01 -24.18
CA THR A 13 12.60 -6.39 -22.94
C THR A 13 12.84 -4.91 -23.17
N TYR A 14 12.30 -4.06 -22.30
CA TYR A 14 12.55 -2.62 -22.28
C TYR A 14 13.24 -2.28 -20.98
N SER A 15 14.44 -1.74 -21.09
CA SER A 15 15.26 -1.36 -19.95
C SER A 15 15.48 0.14 -19.89
N LEU A 16 15.21 0.74 -18.75
CA LEU A 16 15.56 2.13 -18.50
C LEU A 16 17.08 2.30 -18.44
N GLN A 17 17.56 3.37 -19.06
CA GLN A 17 18.97 3.82 -19.00
C GLN A 17 19.13 5.09 -18.16
N ASP A 18 18.02 5.67 -17.72
CA ASP A 18 17.93 6.83 -16.83
C ASP A 18 16.55 6.83 -16.14
N ALA A 19 16.32 7.75 -15.22
CA ALA A 19 15.03 7.96 -14.59
C ALA A 19 13.92 8.23 -15.62
N LEU A 20 12.77 7.60 -15.41
CA LEU A 20 11.57 7.84 -16.21
C LEU A 20 10.71 8.91 -15.53
N GLN A 21 10.38 10.00 -16.24
CA GLN A 21 9.50 11.03 -15.72
C GLN A 21 8.42 11.39 -16.74
N MET A 22 7.15 11.18 -16.37
CA MET A 22 5.98 11.59 -17.13
C MET A 22 4.76 11.66 -16.20
N ASN A 23 3.68 12.30 -16.62
CA ASN A 23 2.44 12.41 -15.83
C ASN A 23 1.26 11.73 -16.53
N ASN A 24 1.52 10.56 -17.12
CA ASN A 24 0.56 9.82 -17.93
C ASN A 24 0.40 8.39 -17.39
N LEU A 25 -0.62 7.68 -17.88
CA LEU A 25 -0.72 6.24 -17.71
C LEU A 25 0.42 5.57 -18.49
N VAL A 26 1.19 4.72 -17.81
CA VAL A 26 2.15 3.80 -18.44
C VAL A 26 1.58 2.39 -18.38
N THR A 27 1.49 1.75 -19.56
CA THR A 27 1.01 0.38 -19.69
C THR A 27 2.12 -0.55 -20.16
N VAL A 28 2.39 -1.58 -19.37
CA VAL A 28 3.23 -2.71 -19.75
C VAL A 28 2.35 -3.76 -20.42
N GLY A 29 2.51 -3.88 -21.74
CA GLY A 29 1.72 -4.79 -22.56
C GLY A 29 1.97 -6.26 -22.23
N SER A 30 1.05 -7.12 -22.68
CA SER A 30 1.10 -8.56 -22.40
C SER A 30 2.39 -9.19 -22.93
N GLY A 31 3.03 -10.03 -22.12
CA GLY A 31 4.26 -10.73 -22.48
C GLY A 31 5.53 -9.86 -22.52
N LEU A 32 5.46 -8.60 -22.13
CA LEU A 32 6.61 -7.68 -22.14
C LEU A 32 7.38 -7.73 -20.81
N VAL A 33 8.69 -7.59 -20.88
CA VAL A 33 9.56 -7.39 -19.70
C VAL A 33 9.94 -5.92 -19.60
N PHE A 34 9.64 -5.27 -18.47
CA PHE A 34 10.03 -3.89 -18.17
C PHE A 34 11.03 -3.87 -17.01
N GLU A 35 12.26 -3.43 -17.29
CA GLU A 35 13.38 -3.36 -16.35
C GLU A 35 13.68 -1.90 -16.00
N THR A 36 13.59 -1.52 -14.74
CA THR A 36 13.98 -0.16 -14.34
C THR A 36 15.48 0.00 -14.12
N ASN A 37 16.25 -1.09 -14.00
CA ASN A 37 17.65 -1.04 -13.58
C ASN A 37 17.86 -0.20 -12.31
N SER A 38 16.87 -0.22 -11.40
CA SER A 38 16.84 0.58 -10.16
C SER A 38 16.77 2.10 -10.35
N TYR A 39 16.56 2.59 -11.57
CA TYR A 39 16.24 4.00 -11.80
C TYR A 39 14.88 4.38 -11.21
N ASN A 40 14.77 5.64 -10.78
CA ASN A 40 13.51 6.19 -10.26
C ASN A 40 12.50 6.35 -11.41
N VAL A 41 11.22 6.14 -11.09
CA VAL A 41 10.11 6.25 -12.04
C VAL A 41 9.09 7.22 -11.45
N THR A 42 8.70 8.25 -12.21
CA THR A 42 7.60 9.16 -11.88
C THR A 42 6.59 9.09 -13.02
N ILE A 43 5.37 8.65 -12.71
CA ILE A 43 4.29 8.37 -13.67
C ILE A 43 2.95 8.78 -13.07
N GLY A 44 1.95 9.03 -13.93
CA GLY A 44 0.58 9.27 -13.48
C GLY A 44 -0.01 8.00 -12.86
N ASN A 45 -0.20 6.99 -13.70
CA ASN A 45 -0.76 5.71 -13.28
C ASN A 45 0.06 4.59 -13.92
N TYR A 46 0.00 3.40 -13.33
CA TYR A 46 0.69 2.24 -13.86
C TYR A 46 -0.27 1.07 -14.10
N GLN A 47 -0.20 0.47 -15.28
CA GLN A 47 -0.96 -0.72 -15.62
C GLN A 47 -0.03 -1.85 -16.08
N ILE A 48 -0.19 -3.01 -15.46
CA ILE A 48 0.56 -4.22 -15.75
C ILE A 48 -0.42 -5.26 -16.29
N ASN A 49 -0.30 -5.57 -17.58
CA ASN A 49 -1.20 -6.51 -18.25
C ASN A 49 -0.76 -7.97 -18.06
N ASN A 50 -1.62 -8.89 -18.49
CA ASN A 50 -1.40 -10.33 -18.34
C ASN A 50 -0.09 -10.82 -18.97
N GLY A 51 0.69 -11.62 -18.23
CA GLY A 51 1.95 -12.19 -18.70
C GLY A 51 3.09 -11.18 -18.81
N ALA A 52 2.88 -9.92 -18.44
CA ALA A 52 3.97 -8.95 -18.34
C ALA A 52 4.85 -9.24 -17.13
N THR A 53 6.14 -8.92 -17.24
CA THR A 53 7.11 -8.94 -16.14
C THR A 53 7.57 -7.52 -15.86
N VAL A 54 7.49 -7.08 -14.62
CA VAL A 54 7.99 -5.77 -14.17
C VAL A 54 9.03 -5.97 -13.09
N ASN A 55 10.24 -5.52 -13.37
CA ASN A 55 11.38 -5.55 -12.48
C ASN A 55 11.69 -4.13 -12.01
N MET A 56 11.30 -3.84 -10.77
CA MET A 56 11.33 -2.48 -10.24
C MET A 56 12.68 -2.09 -9.62
N GLY A 57 13.57 -3.05 -9.40
CA GLY A 57 14.86 -2.83 -8.74
C GLY A 57 14.66 -2.25 -7.33
N THR A 58 15.54 -1.31 -6.96
CA THR A 58 15.49 -0.58 -5.68
C THR A 58 15.02 0.87 -5.84
N GLY A 59 14.63 1.28 -7.05
CA GLY A 59 14.23 2.65 -7.37
C GLY A 59 12.93 3.06 -6.69
N THR A 60 12.71 4.37 -6.58
CA THR A 60 11.45 4.94 -6.11
C THR A 60 10.48 5.13 -7.28
N TRP A 61 9.27 4.63 -7.11
CA TRP A 61 8.15 4.75 -8.04
C TRP A 61 7.14 5.76 -7.49
N THR A 62 7.10 6.95 -8.06
CA THR A 62 6.21 8.04 -7.69
C THR A 62 4.97 8.03 -8.58
N LEU A 63 3.80 7.84 -7.97
CA LEU A 63 2.49 7.85 -8.62
C LEU A 63 1.80 9.19 -8.38
N THR A 64 1.54 9.93 -9.46
CA THR A 64 0.90 11.26 -9.43
C THR A 64 -0.59 11.24 -9.81
N GLY A 65 -1.11 10.08 -10.21
CA GLY A 65 -2.50 9.91 -10.61
C GLY A 65 -3.48 9.79 -9.44
N THR A 66 -4.77 9.76 -9.78
CA THR A 66 -5.89 9.79 -8.83
C THR A 66 -7.00 8.78 -9.19
N LEU A 67 -6.68 7.71 -9.91
CA LEU A 67 -7.68 6.74 -10.40
C LEU A 67 -8.20 5.80 -9.29
N VAL A 68 -9.48 5.41 -9.42
CA VAL A 68 -10.21 4.48 -8.55
C VAL A 68 -10.75 3.27 -9.31
N SER A 69 -11.03 2.17 -8.60
CA SER A 69 -11.54 0.90 -9.16
C SER A 69 -12.72 1.12 -10.12
N PRO A 70 -12.77 0.45 -11.29
CA PRO A 70 -11.90 -0.65 -11.75
C PRO A 70 -10.54 -0.21 -12.30
N SER A 71 -10.31 1.10 -12.41
CA SER A 71 -8.98 1.66 -12.68
C SER A 71 -8.17 1.77 -11.39
N ALA A 72 -6.86 1.98 -11.46
CA ALA A 72 -6.06 2.14 -10.26
C ALA A 72 -4.82 2.96 -10.56
N VAL A 73 -4.29 3.65 -9.54
CA VAL A 73 -2.99 4.32 -9.68
C VAL A 73 -1.87 3.29 -9.84
N TRP A 74 -2.07 2.11 -9.27
CA TRP A 74 -1.28 0.91 -9.49
C TRP A 74 -2.24 -0.24 -9.85
N ASN A 75 -2.19 -0.73 -11.09
CA ASN A 75 -3.15 -1.71 -11.60
C ASN A 75 -2.47 -2.95 -12.15
N VAL A 76 -2.55 -4.07 -11.44
CA VAL A 76 -2.17 -5.39 -11.98
C VAL A 76 -3.42 -6.11 -12.44
N THR A 77 -3.59 -6.30 -13.75
CA THR A 77 -4.87 -6.76 -14.31
C THR A 77 -5.06 -8.28 -14.25
N SER A 78 -4.02 -9.06 -13.93
CA SER A 78 -4.14 -10.51 -13.78
C SER A 78 -3.05 -11.10 -12.87
N THR A 79 -3.33 -12.29 -12.34
CA THR A 79 -2.36 -13.09 -11.57
C THR A 79 -1.18 -13.58 -12.41
N GLY A 80 -1.33 -13.66 -13.75
CA GLY A 80 -0.28 -14.07 -14.68
C GLY A 80 0.84 -13.03 -14.88
N ALA A 81 0.69 -11.81 -14.37
CA ALA A 81 1.79 -10.84 -14.33
C ALA A 81 2.84 -11.21 -13.27
N VAL A 82 4.11 -10.97 -13.57
CA VAL A 82 5.22 -11.09 -12.63
C VAL A 82 5.64 -9.69 -12.19
N VAL A 83 5.60 -9.44 -10.88
CA VAL A 83 5.92 -8.13 -10.29
C VAL A 83 7.04 -8.33 -9.27
N ASN A 84 8.26 -7.99 -9.65
CA ASN A 84 9.44 -8.07 -8.81
C ASN A 84 9.70 -6.71 -8.16
N SER A 85 9.02 -6.47 -7.05
CA SER A 85 8.94 -5.15 -6.39
C SER A 85 9.27 -5.16 -4.89
N SER A 86 9.72 -6.30 -4.35
CA SER A 86 9.98 -6.50 -2.92
C SER A 86 11.03 -5.55 -2.32
N SER A 87 11.90 -4.96 -3.15
CA SER A 87 12.93 -4.00 -2.73
C SER A 87 12.63 -2.55 -3.15
N ALA A 88 11.55 -2.32 -3.89
CA ALA A 88 11.19 -1.01 -4.42
C ALA A 88 10.33 -0.21 -3.41
N THR A 89 10.33 1.11 -3.57
CA THR A 89 9.43 2.01 -2.84
C THR A 89 8.41 2.61 -3.80
N ILE A 90 7.13 2.45 -3.52
CA ILE A 90 6.02 3.09 -4.22
C ILE A 90 5.52 4.24 -3.36
N VAL A 91 5.44 5.44 -3.94
CA VAL A 91 5.01 6.66 -3.25
C VAL A 91 3.85 7.30 -3.99
N ILE A 92 2.79 7.66 -3.27
CA ILE A 92 1.66 8.43 -3.81
C ILE A 92 1.80 9.89 -3.36
N THR A 93 1.93 10.83 -4.30
CA THR A 93 2.39 12.21 -4.00
C THR A 93 1.45 13.33 -4.41
N THR A 94 0.28 13.03 -4.97
CA THR A 94 -0.68 14.08 -5.37
C THR A 94 -1.65 14.45 -4.25
N THR A 95 -1.73 15.73 -3.90
CA THR A 95 -2.73 16.25 -2.97
C THR A 95 -4.10 16.29 -3.65
N THR A 96 -5.02 15.45 -3.20
CA THR A 96 -6.38 15.39 -3.72
C THR A 96 -7.34 14.86 -2.65
N SER A 97 -8.63 15.12 -2.84
CA SER A 97 -9.74 14.47 -2.13
C SER A 97 -10.24 13.21 -2.82
N SER A 98 -9.83 12.97 -4.08
CA SER A 98 -10.17 11.74 -4.80
C SER A 98 -9.51 10.53 -4.14
N SER A 99 -10.30 9.50 -3.87
CA SER A 99 -9.78 8.19 -3.49
C SER A 99 -8.83 7.64 -4.55
N ARG A 100 -7.97 6.70 -4.15
CA ARG A 100 -7.05 6.00 -5.04
C ARG A 100 -7.10 4.51 -4.76
N THR A 101 -7.02 3.73 -5.82
CA THR A 101 -6.93 2.26 -5.70
C THR A 101 -5.51 1.79 -5.98
N PHE A 102 -5.00 0.91 -5.13
CA PHE A 102 -3.85 0.06 -5.35
C PHE A 102 -4.34 -1.37 -5.57
N ASN A 103 -4.43 -1.77 -6.84
CA ASN A 103 -4.78 -3.12 -7.23
C ASN A 103 -3.51 -3.96 -7.41
N GLY A 104 -3.12 -4.64 -6.33
CA GLY A 104 -1.85 -5.34 -6.27
C GLY A 104 -1.88 -6.79 -6.79
N ALA A 105 -3.06 -7.36 -7.02
CA ALA A 105 -3.29 -8.73 -7.53
C ALA A 105 -2.47 -9.83 -6.82
N ASP A 106 -2.50 -9.82 -5.48
CA ASP A 106 -1.91 -10.83 -4.60
C ASP A 106 -0.37 -10.94 -4.71
N LYS A 107 0.30 -9.83 -5.06
CA LYS A 107 1.76 -9.77 -5.23
C LYS A 107 2.48 -9.27 -3.97
N THR A 108 3.80 -9.40 -3.99
CA THR A 108 4.69 -8.90 -2.93
C THR A 108 5.28 -7.57 -3.34
N TYR A 109 5.24 -6.59 -2.44
CA TYR A 109 5.75 -5.24 -2.63
C TYR A 109 6.68 -4.86 -1.48
N GLY A 110 7.69 -4.04 -1.76
CA GLY A 110 8.62 -3.52 -0.75
C GLY A 110 7.95 -2.52 0.17
N THR A 111 8.07 -1.24 -0.14
CA THR A 111 7.48 -0.16 0.67
C THR A 111 6.35 0.53 -0.10
N LEU A 112 5.18 0.67 0.51
CA LEU A 112 4.11 1.54 0.03
C LEU A 112 3.98 2.75 0.95
N THR A 113 4.12 3.94 0.39
CA THR A 113 4.08 5.20 1.15
C THR A 113 3.00 6.13 0.61
N TYR A 114 2.10 6.54 1.50
CA TYR A 114 1.17 7.61 1.25
C TYR A 114 1.01 8.44 2.54
N THR A 115 1.96 9.35 2.71
CA THR A 115 2.12 10.20 3.90
C THR A 115 2.01 11.69 3.60
N LEU A 116 1.64 12.04 2.37
CA LEU A 116 1.52 13.40 1.88
C LEU A 116 0.50 14.20 2.71
N ALA A 117 0.92 15.32 3.26
CA ALA A 117 0.04 16.23 4.00
C ALA A 117 -0.96 16.94 3.08
N GLY A 118 -2.11 17.32 3.63
CA GLY A 118 -3.14 18.09 2.91
C GLY A 118 -4.01 17.26 1.95
N SER A 119 -3.76 15.96 1.82
CA SER A 119 -4.57 15.09 0.96
C SER A 119 -5.63 14.39 1.79
N THR A 120 -6.89 14.40 1.34
CA THR A 120 -8.01 13.73 2.04
C THR A 120 -8.49 12.46 1.34
N GLY A 121 -8.00 12.19 0.13
CA GLY A 121 -8.35 11.01 -0.64
C GLY A 121 -7.99 9.70 0.06
N ASN A 122 -8.94 8.77 0.10
CA ASN A 122 -8.72 7.46 0.70
C ASN A 122 -7.75 6.61 -0.14
N LEU A 123 -7.11 5.63 0.50
CA LEU A 123 -6.37 4.58 -0.19
C LEU A 123 -7.12 3.27 -0.05
N ILE A 124 -7.47 2.67 -1.19
CA ILE A 124 -8.13 1.37 -1.28
C ILE A 124 -7.11 0.36 -1.77
N ILE A 125 -6.78 -0.65 -0.97
CA ILE A 125 -5.91 -1.76 -1.35
C ILE A 125 -6.78 -2.97 -1.68
N THR A 126 -6.64 -3.50 -2.89
CA THR A 126 -7.37 -4.69 -3.35
C THR A 126 -6.44 -5.87 -3.57
N GLY A 127 -6.96 -7.08 -3.33
CA GLY A 127 -6.20 -8.32 -3.34
C GLY A 127 -5.47 -8.58 -2.02
N SER A 128 -5.06 -9.83 -1.82
CA SER A 128 -4.29 -10.34 -0.69
C SER A 128 -2.79 -10.15 -0.91
N ASN A 129 -2.33 -8.90 -0.79
CA ASN A 129 -0.94 -8.53 -1.08
C ASN A 129 -0.02 -8.76 0.13
N THR A 130 1.28 -8.92 -0.15
CA THR A 130 2.33 -8.86 0.88
C THR A 130 3.09 -7.55 0.76
N PHE A 131 3.25 -6.81 1.85
CA PHE A 131 4.07 -5.60 1.90
C PHE A 131 5.22 -5.77 2.90
N GLY A 132 6.40 -5.30 2.49
CA GLY A 132 7.50 -5.03 3.42
C GLY A 132 7.07 -3.97 4.43
N THR A 133 6.76 -2.77 3.96
CA THR A 133 6.34 -1.66 4.81
C THR A 133 5.14 -0.93 4.22
N ILE A 134 4.17 -0.58 5.07
CA ILE A 134 3.12 0.39 4.74
C ILE A 134 3.32 1.63 5.60
N ASN A 135 3.47 2.79 4.97
CA ASN A 135 3.46 4.10 5.61
C ASN A 135 2.20 4.86 5.19
N PHE A 136 1.27 5.08 6.11
CA PHE A 136 0.02 5.78 5.83
C PHE A 136 -0.35 6.72 6.98
N SER A 137 -0.23 8.03 6.74
CA SER A 137 -0.49 9.07 7.73
C SER A 137 -0.76 10.40 7.05
N ASP A 138 -1.43 11.32 7.72
CA ASP A 138 -1.52 12.72 7.29
C ASP A 138 -1.42 13.61 8.52
N SER A 139 -0.52 14.59 8.49
CA SER A 139 -0.29 15.51 9.62
C SER A 139 -1.38 16.58 9.79
N SER A 140 -2.34 16.64 8.87
CA SER A 140 -3.34 17.72 8.76
C SER A 140 -4.78 17.22 8.63
N ASN A 141 -4.99 15.98 8.18
CA ASN A 141 -6.30 15.43 7.88
C ASN A 141 -6.51 14.02 8.43
N ALA A 142 -7.78 13.66 8.65
CA ALA A 142 -8.17 12.27 8.75
C ALA A 142 -8.20 11.65 7.34
N ARG A 143 -7.88 10.35 7.22
CA ARG A 143 -8.00 9.59 5.97
C ARG A 143 -8.30 8.13 6.22
N THR A 144 -8.88 7.47 5.22
CA THR A 144 -9.17 6.03 5.27
C THR A 144 -8.17 5.20 4.47
N LEU A 145 -7.64 4.16 5.11
CA LEU A 145 -6.99 3.01 4.50
C LEU A 145 -8.00 1.85 4.48
N GLN A 146 -8.54 1.57 3.31
CA GLN A 146 -9.56 0.55 3.11
C GLN A 146 -8.96 -0.71 2.47
N PHE A 147 -9.36 -1.88 2.98
CA PHE A 147 -9.00 -3.17 2.41
C PHE A 147 -10.25 -3.90 1.89
N THR A 148 -10.12 -4.69 0.83
CA THR A 148 -11.24 -5.50 0.33
C THR A 148 -11.65 -6.56 1.36
N SER A 149 -12.96 -6.67 1.64
CA SER A 149 -13.52 -7.68 2.54
C SER A 149 -13.07 -9.09 2.16
N GLY A 150 -12.70 -9.92 3.14
CA GLY A 150 -12.26 -11.31 2.91
C GLY A 150 -10.85 -11.46 2.34
N THR A 151 -10.13 -10.38 2.06
CA THR A 151 -8.70 -10.45 1.65
C THR A 151 -7.77 -10.42 2.86
N THR A 152 -6.55 -10.93 2.68
CA THR A 152 -5.49 -10.89 3.69
C THR A 152 -4.31 -10.07 3.19
N THR A 153 -4.05 -8.92 3.82
CA THR A 153 -2.81 -8.19 3.61
C THR A 153 -1.76 -8.65 4.62
N THR A 154 -0.62 -9.14 4.13
CA THR A 154 0.49 -9.62 4.95
C THR A 154 1.57 -8.55 5.08
N ILE A 155 2.00 -8.24 6.29
CA ILE A 155 3.07 -7.29 6.58
C ILE A 155 4.31 -8.03 7.08
N THR A 156 5.43 -7.90 6.38
CA THR A 156 6.69 -8.56 6.77
C THR A 156 7.61 -7.63 7.58
N GLY A 157 7.59 -6.33 7.29
CA GLY A 157 8.33 -5.26 8.00
C GLY A 157 7.41 -4.39 8.84
N ALA A 158 7.33 -3.07 8.57
CA ALA A 158 6.62 -2.12 9.42
C ALA A 158 5.19 -1.79 8.93
N PHE A 159 4.26 -1.61 9.87
CA PHE A 159 2.92 -1.10 9.61
C PHE A 159 2.77 0.25 10.30
N ASN A 160 3.17 1.31 9.60
CA ASN A 160 3.21 2.68 10.12
C ASN A 160 1.94 3.43 9.71
N VAL A 161 0.83 3.06 10.36
CA VAL A 161 -0.46 3.72 10.18
C VAL A 161 -0.78 4.50 11.44
N ASN A 162 -0.72 5.83 11.35
CA ASN A 162 -0.88 6.70 12.52
C ASN A 162 -1.66 7.96 12.17
N GLY A 163 -2.64 8.28 13.00
CA GLY A 163 -3.33 9.56 12.96
C GLY A 163 -2.68 10.58 13.87
N THR A 164 -3.40 11.66 14.10
CA THR A 164 -3.07 12.67 15.10
C THR A 164 -4.32 13.03 15.90
N SER A 165 -4.15 13.75 17.01
CA SER A 165 -5.28 14.18 17.83
C SER A 165 -6.32 14.96 17.02
N GLY A 166 -7.58 14.52 17.08
CA GLY A 166 -8.69 15.07 16.29
C GLY A 166 -8.70 14.68 14.80
N LYS A 167 -7.73 13.88 14.33
CA LYS A 167 -7.56 13.44 12.93
C LYS A 167 -7.16 11.97 12.88
N LEU A 168 -8.13 11.10 13.17
CA LEU A 168 -7.89 9.65 13.18
C LEU A 168 -7.62 9.12 11.76
N MET A 169 -6.75 8.12 11.64
CA MET A 169 -6.70 7.31 10.41
C MET A 169 -7.72 6.18 10.54
N THR A 170 -8.58 6.05 9.54
CA THR A 170 -9.57 4.97 9.51
C THR A 170 -8.96 3.74 8.87
N ILE A 171 -9.11 2.58 9.50
CA ILE A 171 -8.86 1.27 8.89
C ILE A 171 -10.20 0.58 8.77
N ASN A 172 -10.63 0.25 7.55
CA ASN A 172 -11.88 -0.46 7.35
C ASN A 172 -11.85 -1.51 6.24
N SER A 173 -12.88 -2.36 6.26
CA SER A 173 -13.22 -3.24 5.14
C SER A 173 -14.07 -2.50 4.09
N SER A 174 -14.06 -2.99 2.85
CA SER A 174 -14.93 -2.52 1.77
C SER A 174 -16.41 -2.85 1.97
N THR A 175 -16.70 -3.85 2.81
CA THR A 175 -18.06 -4.37 3.02
C THR A 175 -18.34 -4.41 4.52
N GLY A 176 -19.32 -3.62 4.97
CA GLY A 176 -19.71 -3.54 6.38
C GLY A 176 -20.10 -4.90 6.95
N GLY A 177 -19.61 -5.23 8.14
CA GLY A 177 -19.84 -6.51 8.82
C GLY A 177 -19.04 -7.69 8.26
N SER A 178 -18.22 -7.48 7.23
CA SER A 178 -17.35 -8.50 6.65
C SER A 178 -15.88 -8.07 6.74
N ALA A 179 -15.13 -8.65 7.67
CA ALA A 179 -13.78 -8.19 7.97
C ALA A 179 -12.77 -8.42 6.82
N ALA A 180 -11.79 -7.50 6.72
CA ALA A 180 -10.53 -7.75 6.02
C ALA A 180 -9.46 -8.16 7.05
N THR A 181 -8.46 -8.94 6.63
CA THR A 181 -7.41 -9.45 7.52
C THR A 181 -6.08 -8.74 7.30
N LEU A 182 -5.44 -8.33 8.40
CA LEU A 182 -4.07 -7.88 8.47
C LEU A 182 -3.25 -8.93 9.22
N SER A 183 -2.18 -9.43 8.61
CA SER A 183 -1.36 -10.51 9.17
C SER A 183 0.10 -10.11 9.29
N LYS A 184 0.71 -10.38 10.44
CA LYS A 184 2.16 -10.23 10.67
C LYS A 184 2.64 -11.35 11.56
N SER A 185 3.69 -12.06 11.14
CA SER A 185 4.13 -13.32 11.75
C SER A 185 4.63 -13.19 13.20
N SER A 186 5.23 -12.05 13.55
CA SER A 186 5.90 -11.85 14.83
C SER A 186 6.17 -10.37 15.12
N GLY A 187 6.58 -10.07 16.36
CA GLY A 187 6.93 -8.74 16.82
C GLY A 187 5.72 -7.92 17.27
N THR A 188 5.84 -6.61 17.20
CA THR A 188 4.82 -5.66 17.67
C THR A 188 4.47 -4.69 16.55
N VAL A 189 3.18 -4.56 16.26
CA VAL A 189 2.63 -3.41 15.53
C VAL A 189 2.16 -2.41 16.57
N SER A 190 2.67 -1.18 16.48
CA SER A 190 2.33 -0.09 17.40
C SER A 190 1.85 1.09 16.58
N CYS A 191 0.54 1.33 16.64
CA CYS A 191 -0.13 2.47 16.03
C CYS A 191 -0.77 3.34 17.11
N ASP A 192 -1.22 4.54 16.75
CA ASP A 192 -2.11 5.36 17.57
C ASP A 192 -3.02 6.25 16.72
N TYR A 193 -4.07 6.77 17.35
CA TYR A 193 -5.07 7.64 16.70
C TYR A 193 -5.76 6.98 15.49
N LEU A 194 -6.30 5.77 15.70
CA LEU A 194 -7.00 4.98 14.70
C LEU A 194 -8.51 4.95 14.94
N SER A 195 -9.28 4.84 13.85
CA SER A 195 -10.69 4.44 13.88
C SER A 195 -10.81 3.13 13.12
N ILE A 196 -11.05 2.02 13.81
CA ILE A 196 -10.98 0.69 13.20
C ILE A 196 -12.38 0.09 13.10
N GLN A 197 -12.75 -0.44 11.94
CA GLN A 197 -14.00 -1.17 11.71
C GLN A 197 -13.75 -2.39 10.81
N ASP A 198 -14.35 -3.53 11.14
CA ASP A 198 -14.32 -4.75 10.32
C ASP A 198 -12.88 -5.17 9.93
N SER A 199 -11.99 -5.23 10.92
CA SER A 199 -10.58 -5.61 10.74
C SER A 199 -10.16 -6.74 11.68
N THR A 200 -9.63 -7.82 11.10
CA THR A 200 -9.00 -8.92 11.83
C THR A 200 -7.49 -8.75 11.80
N ALA A 201 -6.87 -8.57 12.96
CA ALA A 201 -5.41 -8.55 13.11
C ALA A 201 -4.90 -9.93 13.59
N THR A 202 -3.93 -10.52 12.90
CA THR A 202 -3.45 -11.89 13.18
C THR A 202 -1.98 -12.09 12.80
N GLY A 203 -1.53 -13.35 12.81
CA GLY A 203 -0.23 -13.80 12.30
C GLY A 203 0.80 -14.13 13.39
N GLY A 204 0.59 -13.70 14.63
CA GLY A 204 1.50 -13.97 15.76
C GLY A 204 2.17 -12.71 16.32
N ALA A 205 2.14 -11.58 15.60
CA ALA A 205 2.47 -10.28 16.16
C ALA A 205 1.38 -9.78 17.13
N ALA A 206 1.77 -8.95 18.10
CA ALA A 206 0.83 -8.17 18.89
C ALA A 206 0.46 -6.88 18.16
N TRP A 207 -0.84 -6.62 18.00
CA TRP A 207 -1.36 -5.49 17.22
C TRP A 207 -1.96 -4.41 18.12
N TYR A 208 -1.15 -3.44 18.51
CA TYR A 208 -1.58 -2.31 19.32
C TYR A 208 -2.11 -1.19 18.43
N ALA A 209 -3.40 -0.89 18.59
CA ALA A 209 -4.05 0.25 17.96
C ALA A 209 -3.71 1.57 18.65
N GLY A 210 -3.17 1.54 19.88
CA GLY A 210 -2.87 2.74 20.67
C GLY A 210 -4.02 3.13 21.60
N ALA A 211 -3.70 4.00 22.57
CA ALA A 211 -4.65 4.44 23.61
C ALA A 211 -5.64 5.51 23.12
N ASN A 212 -5.33 6.20 22.02
CA ASN A 212 -6.16 7.26 21.45
C ASN A 212 -7.00 6.76 20.27
N SER A 213 -7.26 5.45 20.22
CA SER A 213 -7.92 4.79 19.11
C SER A 213 -9.33 4.32 19.48
N THR A 214 -10.20 4.29 18.47
CA THR A 214 -11.60 3.89 18.59
C THR A 214 -11.82 2.51 17.98
N ASN A 215 -12.32 1.58 18.79
CA ASN A 215 -12.84 0.30 18.35
C ASN A 215 -14.30 0.48 17.90
N VAL A 216 -14.55 0.65 16.60
CA VAL A 216 -15.90 0.95 16.09
C VAL A 216 -16.79 -0.30 16.15
N SER A 217 -16.48 -1.33 15.36
CA SER A 217 -17.23 -2.60 15.30
C SER A 217 -16.47 -3.66 14.52
N GLY A 218 -16.79 -4.94 14.73
CA GLY A 218 -16.31 -6.03 13.85
C GLY A 218 -14.80 -6.28 13.87
N ASN A 219 -14.09 -5.81 14.89
CA ASN A 219 -12.64 -5.94 14.99
C ASN A 219 -12.23 -7.13 15.87
N THR A 220 -11.19 -7.84 15.46
CA THR A 220 -10.60 -8.95 16.23
C THR A 220 -9.07 -8.86 16.23
N GLY A 221 -8.42 -9.36 17.28
CA GLY A 221 -6.95 -9.39 17.42
C GLY A 221 -6.25 -8.06 17.71
N TRP A 222 -6.94 -6.92 17.57
CA TRP A 222 -6.45 -5.60 17.94
C TRP A 222 -6.47 -5.36 19.46
N ILE A 223 -5.45 -4.66 19.96
CA ILE A 223 -5.30 -4.24 21.35
C ILE A 223 -5.41 -2.71 21.41
N PHE A 224 -6.45 -2.19 22.06
CA PHE A 224 -6.74 -0.75 22.14
C PHE A 224 -6.06 -0.08 23.34
N THR A 225 -4.76 -0.27 23.43
CA THR A 225 -3.86 0.37 24.40
C THR A 225 -2.53 0.65 23.73
N ALA A 226 -1.65 1.41 24.38
CA ALA A 226 -0.24 1.41 24.01
C ALA A 226 0.42 0.06 24.39
N PRO A 227 1.51 -0.36 23.70
CA PRO A 227 2.37 -1.41 24.19
C PRO A 227 2.91 -1.08 25.57
N ALA A 228 3.18 -2.09 26.40
CA ALA A 228 3.85 -1.84 27.68
C ALA A 228 5.24 -1.25 27.40
N ASN A 229 5.52 -0.06 27.96
CA ASN A 229 6.90 0.43 28.02
C ASN A 229 7.65 -0.58 28.90
N GLY A 230 8.72 -1.20 28.38
CA GLY A 230 9.59 -2.06 29.16
C GLY A 230 10.29 -1.25 30.25
N ALA A 231 9.58 -0.96 31.35
CA ALA A 231 10.18 -0.46 32.56
C ALA A 231 10.92 -1.63 33.19
N TRP A 232 12.25 -1.61 33.05
CA TRP A 232 13.16 -2.47 33.78
C TRP A 232 12.78 -2.44 35.26
N PHE A 233 12.36 -3.58 35.79
CA PHE A 233 12.23 -3.75 37.22
C PHE A 233 13.65 -3.80 37.77
N ASP A 234 14.16 -2.68 38.28
CA ASP A 234 15.30 -2.73 39.20
C ASP A 234 14.80 -3.48 40.44
N ILE A 235 15.21 -4.74 40.54
CA ILE A 235 15.06 -5.53 41.76
C ILE A 235 16.14 -5.00 42.71
N LEU A 236 15.68 -4.31 43.76
CA LEU A 236 16.49 -3.91 44.93
C LEU A 236 17.19 -5.10 45.58
#